data_AF-A0A0B3BJC4-F1
#
_entry.id   AF-A0A0B3BJC4-F1
#
_cell.length_a   1.000
_cell.length_b   1.000
_cell.length_c   1.000
_cell.angle_alpha   90.00
_cell.angle_beta   90.00
_cell.angle_gamma   90.00
#
_symmetry.space_group_name_H-M   'P 1'
#
loop_
_entity.id
_entity.type
_entity.pdbx_description
1 polymer ?
#
loop_
_entity_poly.entity_id
_entity_poly.type
_entity_poly.pdbx_seq_one_letter_code
_entity_poly.pdbx_strand_id
1 'polypeptide(L)'
;MHIKLANPRGFCAGVDRAIEIVNRALEVFGPPIYVRHEVVHNKFVVEDLRARGAIFVEELDQVPDNYIVIFSAHGVSKAVRDEADRRGLKVFDATCPLVTKVHMEVVRYSREGRECVLIGHAGHPEVEGTMGQYDNSNGGSIYLVENEEDVARLQVRQPESLAFVTQTTLSMDDTSKVIDALRQRFPNVGGPRKDDICYATQNRQDAVKQLAVECDLVLVVGSPNSSNSNRLRELAERIGTPAYLIDGAEDLKREWFEGVEKIGITAGASAPEVLVRGVIEQLRAWGATGAEELEGRPENITFSMPKELRVKAL
;
A
#
# COMPACT_ATOMS: atom_id res chain seq x y z
N MET A 1 17.37 -8.53 26.05
CA MET A 1 16.51 -8.11 24.93
C MET A 1 15.07 -8.02 25.39
N HIS A 2 14.48 -6.83 25.42
CA HIS A 2 13.07 -6.59 25.72
C HIS A 2 12.33 -6.22 24.44
N ILE A 3 11.17 -6.83 24.20
CA ILE A 3 10.38 -6.60 22.98
C ILE A 3 9.34 -5.50 23.23
N LYS A 4 9.30 -4.52 22.32
CA LYS A 4 8.24 -3.51 22.20
C LYS A 4 7.55 -3.63 20.85
N LEU A 5 6.23 -3.46 20.82
CA LEU A 5 5.41 -3.58 19.61
C LEU A 5 4.79 -2.23 19.26
N ALA A 6 4.89 -1.83 18.00
CA ALA A 6 4.19 -0.65 17.50
C ALA A 6 2.67 -0.87 17.52
N ASN A 7 1.92 0.21 17.71
CA ASN A 7 0.47 0.21 17.57
C ASN A 7 0.01 1.52 16.89
N PRO A 8 -0.66 1.49 15.73
CA PRO A 8 -1.05 0.30 14.96
C PRO A 8 0.13 -0.34 14.19
N ARG A 9 -0.05 -1.61 13.83
CA ARG A 9 0.85 -2.39 12.96
C ARG A 9 0.03 -3.42 12.16
N GLY A 10 0.61 -3.97 11.09
CA GLY A 10 -0.01 -5.08 10.33
C GLY A 10 -1.19 -4.61 9.47
N PHE A 11 -2.16 -5.49 9.24
CA PHE A 11 -3.27 -5.27 8.30
C PHE A 11 -4.04 -3.96 8.46
N CYS A 12 -4.36 -3.33 7.33
CA CYS A 12 -5.30 -2.21 7.26
C CYS A 12 -6.63 -2.65 6.63
N ALA A 13 -7.67 -1.82 6.75
CA ALA A 13 -9.01 -2.15 6.26
C ALA A 13 -9.07 -2.47 4.75
N GLY A 14 -8.20 -1.85 3.95
CA GLY A 14 -8.12 -2.11 2.51
C GLY A 14 -7.54 -3.49 2.19
N VAL A 15 -6.48 -3.87 2.92
CA VAL A 15 -5.82 -5.17 2.80
C VAL A 15 -6.73 -6.29 3.27
N ASP A 16 -7.36 -6.15 4.45
CA ASP A 16 -8.33 -7.12 4.98
C ASP A 16 -9.44 -7.39 3.97
N ARG A 17 -10.03 -6.32 3.42
CA ARG A 17 -11.08 -6.43 2.41
C ARG A 17 -10.58 -7.16 1.16
N ALA A 18 -9.37 -6.86 0.69
CA ALA A 18 -8.88 -7.42 -0.55
C ALA A 18 -8.56 -8.92 -0.44
N ILE A 19 -7.92 -9.33 0.66
CA ILE A 19 -7.66 -10.74 0.95
C ILE A 19 -8.98 -11.50 1.10
N GLU A 20 -9.95 -10.92 1.82
CA GLU A 20 -11.25 -11.56 2.03
C GLU A 20 -12.05 -11.71 0.73
N ILE A 21 -11.93 -10.76 -0.21
CA ILE A 21 -12.54 -10.90 -1.54
C ILE A 21 -12.00 -12.12 -2.29
N VAL A 22 -10.69 -12.38 -2.24
CA VAL A 22 -10.09 -13.55 -2.88
C VAL A 22 -10.50 -14.83 -2.16
N ASN A 23 -10.42 -14.87 -0.82
CA ASN A 23 -10.87 -15.99 0.00
C ASN A 23 -12.31 -16.39 -0.33
N ARG A 24 -13.21 -15.40 -0.35
CA ARG A 24 -14.62 -15.62 -0.57
C ARG A 24 -14.92 -16.03 -2.00
N ALA A 25 -14.18 -15.49 -2.98
CA ALA A 25 -14.31 -15.93 -4.36
C ALA A 25 -13.90 -17.41 -4.52
N LEU A 26 -12.79 -17.83 -3.89
CA LEU A 26 -12.36 -19.23 -3.87
C LEU A 26 -13.39 -20.14 -3.19
N GLU A 27 -13.99 -19.70 -2.09
CA GLU A 27 -15.02 -20.47 -1.37
C GLU A 27 -16.33 -20.60 -2.15
N VAL A 28 -16.79 -19.53 -2.80
CA VAL A 28 -18.11 -19.48 -3.45
C VAL A 28 -18.07 -20.08 -4.85
N PHE A 29 -17.00 -19.83 -5.61
CA PHE A 29 -16.91 -20.22 -7.01
C PHE A 29 -15.94 -21.38 -7.27
N GLY A 30 -15.11 -21.73 -6.29
CA GLY A 30 -14.06 -22.73 -6.45
C GLY A 30 -12.86 -22.20 -7.25
N PRO A 31 -11.71 -22.91 -7.20
CA PRO A 31 -10.54 -22.56 -8.01
C PRO A 31 -10.70 -23.03 -9.48
N PRO A 32 -9.95 -22.43 -10.42
CA PRO A 32 -9.06 -21.30 -10.22
C PRO A 32 -9.78 -19.94 -10.18
N ILE A 33 -9.25 -19.03 -9.36
CA ILE A 33 -9.61 -17.60 -9.37
C ILE A 33 -8.39 -16.81 -9.82
N TYR A 34 -8.54 -16.02 -10.89
CA TYR A 34 -7.44 -15.20 -11.39
C TYR A 34 -7.38 -13.87 -10.65
N VAL A 35 -6.18 -13.41 -10.33
CA VAL A 35 -5.93 -12.12 -9.69
C VAL A 35 -4.92 -11.36 -10.53
N ARG A 36 -5.27 -10.15 -10.95
CA ARG A 36 -4.35 -9.29 -11.71
C ARG A 36 -3.40 -8.58 -10.74
N HIS A 37 -2.12 -8.87 -10.89
CA HIS A 37 -1.02 -8.62 -9.95
C HIS A 37 -1.25 -9.32 -8.59
N GLU A 38 -0.25 -9.26 -7.70
CA GLU A 38 -0.43 -9.66 -6.30
C GLU A 38 -1.59 -8.87 -5.66
N VAL A 39 -2.51 -9.56 -4.98
CA VAL A 39 -3.68 -8.90 -4.33
C VAL A 39 -3.23 -7.82 -3.34
N VAL A 40 -2.12 -8.10 -2.65
CA VAL A 40 -1.37 -7.20 -1.76
C VAL A 40 0.12 -7.60 -1.85
N HIS A 41 1.04 -6.67 -1.64
CA HIS A 41 2.49 -6.96 -1.65
C HIS A 41 2.92 -7.63 -0.33
N ASN A 42 2.66 -8.93 -0.21
CA ASN A 42 3.17 -9.78 0.86
C ASN A 42 3.30 -11.23 0.39
N LYS A 43 4.53 -11.75 0.40
CA LYS A 43 4.85 -13.09 -0.10
C LYS A 43 4.05 -14.19 0.59
N PHE A 44 3.95 -14.17 1.92
CA PHE A 44 3.21 -15.17 2.69
C PHE A 44 1.73 -15.24 2.27
N VAL A 45 1.08 -14.08 2.15
CA VAL A 45 -0.33 -13.99 1.72
C VAL A 45 -0.51 -14.51 0.29
N VAL A 46 0.38 -14.13 -0.63
CA VAL A 46 0.34 -14.56 -2.03
C VAL A 46 0.51 -16.08 -2.16
N GLU A 47 1.47 -16.66 -1.45
CA GLU A 47 1.69 -18.11 -1.46
C GLU A 47 0.53 -18.89 -0.84
N ASP A 48 -0.05 -18.41 0.27
CA ASP A 48 -1.24 -19.04 0.88
C ASP A 48 -2.43 -19.08 -0.09
N LEU A 49 -2.73 -17.95 -0.73
CA LEU A 49 -3.80 -17.85 -1.72
C LEU A 49 -3.51 -18.73 -2.95
N ARG A 50 -2.26 -18.79 -3.40
CA ARG A 50 -1.85 -19.66 -4.52
C ARG A 50 -2.04 -21.13 -4.19
N ALA A 51 -1.65 -21.56 -2.99
CA ALA A 51 -1.84 -22.93 -2.51
C ALA A 51 -3.34 -23.33 -2.46
N ARG A 52 -4.23 -22.35 -2.30
CA ARG A 52 -5.69 -22.53 -2.30
C ARG A 52 -6.33 -22.40 -3.68
N GLY A 53 -5.54 -22.13 -4.73
CA GLY A 53 -5.98 -22.11 -6.12
C GLY A 53 -6.21 -20.72 -6.73
N ALA A 54 -5.71 -19.65 -6.10
CA ALA A 54 -5.58 -18.36 -6.78
C ALA A 54 -4.43 -18.40 -7.82
N ILE A 55 -4.65 -17.81 -8.99
CA ILE A 55 -3.64 -17.67 -10.05
C ILE A 55 -3.36 -16.19 -10.25
N PHE A 56 -2.16 -15.75 -9.91
CA PHE A 56 -1.72 -14.37 -10.10
C PHE A 56 -1.15 -14.20 -11.52
N VAL A 57 -1.62 -13.18 -12.22
CA VAL A 57 -1.20 -12.84 -13.59
C VAL A 57 -0.81 -11.38 -13.68
N GLU A 58 0.05 -11.02 -14.64
CA GLU A 58 0.42 -9.63 -14.86
C GLU A 58 -0.65 -8.91 -15.70
N GLU A 59 -1.06 -9.54 -16.80
CA GLU A 59 -2.00 -8.98 -17.77
C GLU A 59 -3.24 -9.83 -17.96
N LEU A 60 -4.30 -9.19 -18.45
CA LEU A 60 -5.59 -9.86 -18.62
C LEU A 60 -5.56 -10.91 -19.71
N ASP A 61 -4.77 -10.76 -20.77
CA ASP A 61 -4.63 -11.74 -21.86
C ASP A 61 -4.18 -13.14 -21.39
N GLN A 62 -3.58 -13.25 -20.20
CA GLN A 62 -3.22 -14.49 -19.53
C GLN A 62 -4.41 -15.20 -18.86
N VAL A 63 -5.54 -14.52 -18.71
CA VAL A 63 -6.78 -15.06 -18.15
C VAL A 63 -7.64 -15.64 -19.27
N PRO A 64 -8.18 -16.86 -19.19
CA PRO A 64 -9.16 -17.34 -20.15
C PRO A 64 -10.57 -16.71 -19.93
N ASP A 65 -11.33 -16.47 -21.00
CA ASP A 65 -12.56 -15.65 -20.98
C ASP A 65 -13.66 -16.09 -19.98
N ASN A 66 -13.72 -17.37 -19.65
CA ASN A 66 -14.77 -17.93 -18.78
C ASN A 66 -14.44 -17.90 -17.28
N TYR A 67 -13.31 -17.29 -16.88
CA TYR A 67 -12.87 -17.25 -15.49
C TYR A 67 -13.16 -15.91 -14.80
N ILE A 68 -13.20 -15.98 -13.48
CA ILE A 68 -13.33 -14.82 -12.61
C ILE A 68 -11.96 -14.15 -12.48
N VAL A 69 -11.96 -12.83 -12.59
CA VAL A 69 -10.78 -11.98 -12.36
C VAL A 69 -11.01 -11.09 -11.16
N ILE A 70 -9.97 -10.93 -10.34
CA ILE A 70 -9.94 -9.99 -9.23
C ILE A 70 -8.86 -8.94 -9.50
N PHE A 71 -9.24 -7.66 -9.47
CA PHE A 71 -8.24 -6.58 -9.48
C PHE A 71 -7.67 -6.38 -8.07
N SER A 72 -6.34 -6.23 -7.96
CA SER A 72 -5.65 -6.07 -6.66
C SER A 72 -6.08 -4.82 -5.88
N ALA A 73 -5.67 -4.74 -4.61
CA ALA A 73 -5.96 -3.61 -3.74
C ALA A 73 -5.39 -2.27 -4.25
N HIS A 74 -4.36 -2.31 -5.08
CA HIS A 74 -3.65 -1.16 -5.62
C HIS A 74 -4.41 -0.43 -6.74
N GLY A 75 -5.48 -1.04 -7.27
CA GLY A 75 -6.22 -0.48 -8.39
C GLY A 75 -5.62 -0.77 -9.76
N VAL A 76 -6.40 -0.46 -10.78
CA VAL A 76 -6.07 -0.66 -12.20
C VAL A 76 -6.49 0.55 -13.02
N SER A 77 -5.83 0.74 -14.16
CA SER A 77 -6.13 1.81 -15.13
C SER A 77 -7.52 1.66 -15.74
N LYS A 78 -8.01 2.73 -16.38
CA LYS A 78 -9.24 2.67 -17.17
C LYS A 78 -9.14 1.66 -18.32
N ALA A 79 -7.99 1.61 -19.01
CA ALA A 79 -7.76 0.68 -20.12
C ALA A 79 -7.90 -0.78 -19.71
N VAL A 80 -7.39 -1.17 -18.54
CA VAL A 80 -7.53 -2.54 -18.00
C VAL A 80 -9.00 -2.87 -17.69
N ARG A 81 -9.77 -1.90 -17.17
CA ARG A 81 -11.21 -2.08 -16.93
C ARG A 81 -11.97 -2.26 -18.24
N ASP A 82 -11.72 -1.38 -19.21
CA ASP A 82 -12.34 -1.42 -20.53
C ASP A 82 -12.00 -2.73 -21.27
N GLU A 83 -10.78 -3.28 -21.09
CA GLU A 83 -10.42 -4.59 -21.61
C GLU A 83 -11.23 -5.73 -20.99
N ALA A 84 -11.34 -5.76 -19.65
CA ALA A 84 -12.11 -6.77 -18.97
C ALA A 84 -13.59 -6.76 -19.39
N ASP A 85 -14.17 -5.56 -19.52
CA ASP A 85 -15.55 -5.36 -20.00
C ASP A 85 -15.71 -5.81 -21.46
N ARG A 86 -14.77 -5.43 -22.35
CA ARG A 86 -14.77 -5.85 -23.76
C ARG A 86 -14.72 -7.37 -23.92
N ARG A 87 -14.00 -8.04 -23.02
CA ARG A 87 -13.87 -9.50 -22.99
C ARG A 87 -15.01 -10.20 -22.26
N GLY A 88 -15.92 -9.45 -21.61
CA GLY A 88 -17.03 -10.01 -20.85
C GLY A 88 -16.59 -10.79 -19.60
N LEU A 89 -15.41 -10.47 -19.04
CA LEU A 89 -14.90 -11.15 -17.86
C LEU A 89 -15.76 -10.83 -16.64
N LYS A 90 -15.97 -11.82 -15.77
CA LYS A 90 -16.58 -11.58 -14.46
C LYS A 90 -15.54 -11.03 -13.49
N VAL A 91 -15.65 -9.74 -13.18
CA VAL A 91 -14.67 -9.03 -12.35
C VAL A 91 -15.17 -8.80 -10.92
N PHE A 92 -14.32 -9.06 -9.93
CA PHE A 92 -14.46 -8.48 -8.59
C PHE A 92 -13.35 -7.46 -8.33
N ASP A 93 -13.74 -6.23 -8.00
CA ASP A 93 -12.78 -5.16 -7.76
C ASP A 93 -12.38 -5.07 -6.28
N ALA A 94 -11.16 -5.53 -5.98
CA ALA A 94 -10.59 -5.45 -4.64
C ALA A 94 -9.85 -4.13 -4.37
N THR A 95 -9.84 -3.17 -5.32
CA THR A 95 -9.23 -1.85 -5.14
C THR A 95 -9.65 -1.25 -3.79
N CYS A 96 -8.67 -0.76 -3.03
CA CYS A 96 -8.93 -0.10 -1.76
C CYS A 96 -9.82 1.14 -1.99
N PRO A 97 -10.91 1.35 -1.24
CA PRO A 97 -11.75 2.54 -1.40
C PRO A 97 -11.01 3.88 -1.29
N LEU A 98 -9.88 3.93 -0.58
CA LEU A 98 -9.03 5.12 -0.48
C LEU A 98 -8.21 5.36 -1.75
N VAL A 99 -7.83 4.30 -2.48
CA VAL A 99 -7.25 4.42 -3.83
C VAL A 99 -8.32 4.84 -4.83
N THR A 100 -9.52 4.25 -4.75
CA THR A 100 -10.65 4.67 -5.59
C THR A 100 -10.99 6.16 -5.41
N LYS A 101 -10.86 6.70 -4.20
CA LYS A 101 -11.00 8.15 -3.96
C LYS A 101 -10.03 8.95 -4.83
N VAL A 102 -8.74 8.61 -4.82
CA VAL A 102 -7.71 9.27 -5.63
C VAL A 102 -8.02 9.13 -7.12
N HIS A 103 -8.41 7.94 -7.58
CA HIS A 103 -8.83 7.72 -8.96
C HIS A 103 -9.96 8.68 -9.36
N MET A 104 -10.97 8.87 -8.51
CA MET A 104 -12.09 9.77 -8.79
C MET A 104 -11.68 11.25 -8.84
N GLU A 105 -10.68 11.67 -8.06
CA GLU A 105 -10.11 13.01 -8.16
C GLU A 105 -9.38 13.21 -9.50
N VAL A 106 -8.58 12.23 -9.92
CA VAL A 106 -7.90 12.25 -11.23
C VAL A 106 -8.91 12.26 -12.39
N VAL A 107 -9.95 11.42 -12.34
CA VAL A 107 -11.02 11.41 -13.35
C VAL A 107 -11.72 12.78 -13.42
N ARG A 108 -11.95 13.44 -12.28
CA ARG A 108 -12.52 14.79 -12.25
C ARG A 108 -11.61 15.79 -12.96
N TYR A 109 -10.31 15.82 -12.62
CA TYR A 109 -9.37 16.74 -13.25
C TYR A 109 -9.23 16.49 -14.76
N SER A 110 -9.22 15.22 -15.18
CA SER A 110 -9.26 14.84 -16.59
C SER A 110 -10.51 15.37 -17.30
N ARG A 111 -11.70 15.24 -16.71
CA ARG A 111 -12.94 15.78 -17.31
C ARG A 111 -12.96 17.29 -17.42
N GLU A 112 -12.30 17.99 -16.48
CA GLU A 112 -12.14 19.44 -16.49
C GLU A 112 -11.09 19.93 -17.49
N GLY A 113 -10.31 19.02 -18.11
CA GLY A 113 -9.14 19.40 -18.91
C GLY A 113 -8.01 20.02 -18.07
N ARG A 114 -8.07 19.82 -16.74
CA ARG A 114 -7.17 20.42 -15.75
C ARG A 114 -5.94 19.55 -15.57
N GLU A 115 -4.76 20.12 -15.73
CA GLU A 115 -3.50 19.37 -15.55
C GLU A 115 -3.35 18.87 -14.11
N CYS A 116 -2.79 17.67 -13.95
CA CYS A 116 -2.66 16.98 -12.66
C CYS A 116 -1.23 16.47 -12.45
N VAL A 117 -0.68 16.66 -11.25
CA VAL A 117 0.58 16.06 -10.83
C VAL A 117 0.28 14.94 -9.84
N LEU A 118 0.67 13.72 -10.18
CA LEU A 118 0.72 12.62 -9.23
C LEU A 118 2.09 12.60 -8.57
N ILE A 119 2.11 12.70 -7.24
CA ILE A 119 3.29 12.42 -6.43
C ILE A 119 3.29 10.92 -6.12
N GLY A 120 4.30 10.18 -6.55
CA GLY A 120 4.32 8.72 -6.40
C GLY A 120 5.60 8.09 -6.95
N HIS A 121 5.76 6.78 -6.78
CA HIS A 121 6.91 6.04 -7.31
C HIS A 121 6.64 5.42 -8.68
N ALA A 122 7.52 5.68 -9.65
CA ALA A 122 7.39 5.11 -10.99
C ALA A 122 7.40 3.58 -10.95
N GLY A 123 6.55 2.95 -11.77
CA GLY A 123 6.43 1.48 -11.83
C GLY A 123 5.64 0.85 -10.68
N HIS A 124 5.17 1.62 -9.69
CA HIS A 124 4.28 1.07 -8.66
C HIS A 124 2.87 0.83 -9.24
N PRO A 125 2.22 -0.33 -9.01
CA PRO A 125 0.90 -0.64 -9.58
C PRO A 125 -0.18 0.41 -9.30
N GLU A 126 -0.19 0.99 -8.09
CA GLU A 126 -1.10 2.08 -7.72
C GLU A 126 -0.87 3.36 -8.55
N VAL A 127 0.39 3.66 -8.89
CA VAL A 127 0.76 4.81 -9.71
C VAL A 127 0.31 4.58 -11.14
N GLU A 128 0.59 3.40 -11.72
CA GLU A 128 0.09 3.03 -13.06
C GLU A 128 -1.45 3.06 -13.13
N GLY A 129 -2.11 2.53 -12.09
CA GLY A 129 -3.55 2.57 -11.96
C GLY A 129 -4.11 3.98 -11.91
N THR A 130 -3.49 4.87 -11.13
CA THR A 130 -3.92 6.26 -10.93
C THR A 130 -3.64 7.11 -12.16
N MET A 131 -2.44 7.02 -12.75
CA MET A 131 -2.06 7.69 -13.99
C MET A 131 -3.02 7.30 -15.13
N GLY A 132 -3.31 6.00 -15.22
CA GLY A 132 -4.21 5.44 -16.22
C GLY A 132 -5.70 5.77 -16.04
N GLN A 133 -6.07 6.60 -15.06
CA GLN A 133 -7.41 7.20 -14.97
C GLN A 133 -7.55 8.46 -15.81
N TYR A 134 -6.43 9.12 -16.15
CA TYR A 134 -6.45 10.42 -16.80
C TYR A 134 -6.61 10.26 -18.32
N ASP A 135 -7.67 10.85 -18.87
CA ASP A 135 -7.90 10.97 -20.31
C ASP A 135 -7.43 12.35 -20.80
N ASN A 136 -6.45 12.35 -21.71
CA ASN A 136 -5.87 13.57 -22.28
C ASN A 136 -6.77 14.21 -23.37
N SER A 137 -7.86 13.56 -23.78
CA SER A 137 -8.74 14.06 -24.85
C SER A 137 -9.40 15.41 -24.52
N ASN A 138 -9.50 15.75 -23.24
CA ASN A 138 -10.11 17.01 -22.76
C ASN A 138 -9.10 18.16 -22.67
N GLY A 139 -7.88 17.99 -23.19
CA GLY A 139 -6.89 19.06 -23.35
C GLY A 139 -5.86 19.19 -22.22
N GLY A 140 -6.06 18.52 -21.08
CA GLY A 140 -5.11 18.46 -19.97
C GLY A 140 -4.12 17.28 -20.07
N SER A 141 -3.29 17.13 -19.05
CA SER A 141 -2.29 16.06 -18.91
C SER A 141 -2.09 15.69 -17.45
N ILE A 142 -1.66 14.45 -17.19
CA ILE A 142 -1.14 14.02 -15.90
C ILE A 142 0.38 13.84 -15.95
N TYR A 143 1.06 14.23 -14.88
CA TYR A 143 2.51 14.17 -14.73
C TYR A 143 2.88 13.38 -13.47
N LEU A 144 3.96 12.63 -13.51
CA LEU A 144 4.51 11.95 -12.33
C LEU A 144 5.73 12.71 -11.80
N VAL A 145 5.81 12.89 -10.49
CA VAL A 145 7.00 13.39 -9.79
C VAL A 145 7.27 12.51 -8.57
N GLU A 146 8.54 12.23 -8.27
CA GLU A 146 8.92 11.44 -7.09
C GLU A 146 9.57 12.31 -6.00
N ASN A 147 10.16 13.44 -6.39
CA ASN A 147 10.99 14.28 -5.51
C ASN A 147 10.98 15.77 -5.95
N GLU A 148 11.66 16.62 -5.17
CA GLU A 148 11.76 18.07 -5.41
C GLU A 148 12.49 18.41 -6.72
N GLU A 149 13.42 17.58 -7.19
CA GLU A 149 14.12 17.81 -8.45
C GLU A 149 13.20 17.59 -9.66
N ASP A 150 12.32 16.58 -9.59
CA ASP A 150 11.31 16.36 -10.62
C ASP A 150 10.36 17.55 -10.71
N VAL A 151 9.95 18.10 -9.55
CA VAL A 151 9.18 19.34 -9.49
C VAL A 151 9.96 20.49 -10.13
N ALA A 152 11.27 20.60 -9.87
CA ALA A 152 12.13 21.62 -10.45
C ALA A 152 12.29 21.49 -11.98
N ARG A 153 12.11 20.29 -12.54
CA ARG A 153 12.14 20.03 -14.00
C ARG A 153 10.75 20.05 -14.64
N LEU A 154 9.67 20.00 -13.86
CA LEU A 154 8.31 19.85 -14.35
C LEU A 154 7.86 21.02 -15.24
N GLN A 155 7.38 20.69 -16.43
CA GLN A 155 6.80 21.63 -17.39
C GLN A 155 5.29 21.36 -17.53
N VAL A 156 4.49 22.38 -17.19
CA VAL A 156 3.02 22.35 -17.28
C VAL A 156 2.55 23.43 -18.25
N ARG A 157 1.42 23.23 -18.94
CA ARG A 157 0.90 24.20 -19.91
C ARG A 157 0.06 25.28 -19.25
N GLN A 158 -0.65 24.95 -18.17
CA GLN A 158 -1.59 25.82 -17.46
C GLN A 158 -1.28 25.83 -15.95
N PRO A 159 -0.19 26.50 -15.51
CA PRO A 159 0.21 26.52 -14.10
C PRO A 159 -0.86 27.12 -13.17
N GLU A 160 -1.71 28.01 -13.70
CA GLU A 160 -2.84 28.63 -12.99
C GLU A 160 -4.00 27.67 -12.71
N SER A 161 -4.05 26.54 -13.45
CA SER A 161 -5.10 25.52 -13.36
C SER A 161 -4.46 24.14 -13.20
N LEU A 162 -3.57 24.00 -12.22
CA LEU A 162 -2.87 22.76 -11.90
C LEU A 162 -3.45 22.13 -10.63
N ALA A 163 -3.60 20.82 -10.61
CA ALA A 163 -3.92 20.06 -9.39
C ALA A 163 -2.81 19.06 -9.05
N PHE A 164 -2.78 18.57 -7.82
CA PHE A 164 -1.97 17.40 -7.47
C PHE A 164 -2.76 16.39 -6.65
N VAL A 165 -2.34 15.13 -6.75
CA VAL A 165 -2.77 13.99 -5.92
C VAL A 165 -1.54 13.21 -5.47
N THR A 166 -1.68 12.33 -4.48
CA THR A 166 -0.55 11.52 -4.01
C THR A 166 -0.87 10.02 -4.01
N GLN A 167 0.15 9.20 -4.20
CA GLN A 167 0.08 7.78 -3.86
C GLN A 167 -0.18 7.63 -2.35
N THR A 168 -0.99 6.63 -1.97
CA THR A 168 -1.54 6.47 -0.61
C THR A 168 -0.53 5.94 0.41
N THR A 169 0.62 5.43 -0.04
CA THR A 169 1.61 4.70 0.78
C THR A 169 2.95 5.41 0.93
N LEU A 170 3.04 6.69 0.55
CA LEU A 170 4.27 7.48 0.61
C LEU A 170 4.70 7.84 2.03
N SER A 171 5.97 8.24 2.18
CA SER A 171 6.46 8.89 3.39
C SER A 171 5.76 10.24 3.58
N MET A 172 5.19 10.50 4.76
CA MET A 172 4.57 11.80 5.08
C MET A 172 5.60 12.94 4.94
N ASP A 173 6.80 12.74 5.50
CA ASP A 173 7.83 13.78 5.56
C ASP A 173 8.38 14.14 4.17
N ASP A 174 8.70 13.15 3.33
CA ASP A 174 9.18 13.40 1.96
C ASP A 174 8.09 13.99 1.08
N THR A 175 6.85 13.50 1.20
CA THR A 175 5.73 14.03 0.41
C THR A 175 5.45 15.49 0.76
N SER A 176 5.58 15.88 2.03
CA SER A 176 5.46 17.29 2.44
C SER A 176 6.47 18.17 1.71
N LYS A 177 7.72 17.74 1.57
CA LYS A 177 8.76 18.50 0.83
C LYS A 177 8.40 18.66 -0.64
N VAL A 178 7.92 17.60 -1.29
CA VAL A 178 7.49 17.66 -2.69
C VAL A 178 6.28 18.59 -2.87
N ILE A 179 5.31 18.55 -1.94
CA ILE A 179 4.16 19.45 -1.95
C ILE A 179 4.60 20.90 -1.76
N ASP A 180 5.53 21.16 -0.85
CA ASP A 180 6.06 22.52 -0.61
C ASP A 180 6.80 23.04 -1.83
N ALA A 181 7.64 22.22 -2.47
CA ALA A 181 8.28 22.55 -3.74
C ALA A 181 7.25 22.82 -4.86
N LEU A 182 6.18 22.03 -4.95
CA LEU A 182 5.09 22.23 -5.91
C LEU A 182 4.38 23.56 -5.68
N ARG A 183 4.05 23.89 -4.43
CA ARG A 183 3.40 25.16 -4.07
C ARG A 183 4.30 26.36 -4.29
N GLN A 184 5.60 26.21 -4.04
CA GLN A 184 6.58 27.27 -4.30
C GLN A 184 6.71 27.55 -5.80
N ARG A 185 6.73 26.50 -6.63
CA ARG A 185 6.85 26.62 -8.09
C ARG A 185 5.54 27.03 -8.76
N PHE A 186 4.42 26.51 -8.29
CA PHE A 186 3.08 26.72 -8.83
C PHE A 186 2.14 27.19 -7.71
N PRO A 187 2.10 28.50 -7.39
CA PRO A 187 1.35 29.02 -6.23
C PRO A 187 -0.16 28.73 -6.24
N ASN A 188 -0.74 28.52 -7.43
CA ASN A 188 -2.17 28.22 -7.61
C ASN A 188 -2.47 26.71 -7.72
N VAL A 189 -1.48 25.83 -7.46
CA VAL A 189 -1.69 24.39 -7.47
C VAL A 189 -2.73 23.99 -6.41
N GLY A 190 -3.79 23.33 -6.86
CA GLY A 190 -4.84 22.81 -6.00
C GLY A 190 -4.50 21.40 -5.51
N GLY A 191 -4.64 21.16 -4.22
CA GLY A 191 -4.54 19.82 -3.64
C GLY A 191 -5.83 19.39 -2.95
N PRO A 192 -5.91 18.14 -2.52
CA PRO A 192 -6.95 17.71 -1.60
C PRO A 192 -6.84 18.48 -0.26
N ARG A 193 -7.95 18.55 0.50
CA ARG A 193 -7.99 19.30 1.79
C ARG A 193 -7.00 18.75 2.84
N LYS A 194 -6.68 17.46 2.73
CA LYS A 194 -5.58 16.73 3.36
C LYS A 194 -4.96 15.87 2.26
N ASP A 195 -3.66 15.59 2.33
CA ASP A 195 -2.98 14.67 1.41
C ASP A 195 -3.72 13.32 1.26
N ASP A 196 -3.45 12.62 0.16
CA ASP A 196 -4.10 11.33 -0.13
C ASP A 196 -3.41 10.15 0.55
N ILE A 197 -2.34 10.41 1.33
CA ILE A 197 -1.71 9.38 2.16
C ILE A 197 -2.76 8.85 3.13
N CYS A 198 -2.94 7.52 3.12
CA CYS A 198 -4.04 6.92 3.84
C CYS A 198 -3.78 6.92 5.35
N TYR A 199 -4.87 6.83 6.14
CA TYR A 199 -4.78 6.78 7.60
C TYR A 199 -3.84 5.67 8.09
N ALA A 200 -3.86 4.52 7.44
CA ALA A 200 -3.09 3.36 7.85
C ALA A 200 -1.59 3.59 7.70
N THR A 201 -1.17 4.25 6.61
CA THR A 201 0.22 4.63 6.36
C THR A 201 0.67 5.70 7.36
N GLN A 202 -0.12 6.75 7.55
CA GLN A 202 0.22 7.79 8.52
C GLN A 202 0.37 7.22 9.94
N ASN A 203 -0.64 6.49 10.42
CA ASN A 203 -0.62 5.97 11.79
C ASN A 203 0.52 4.97 12.03
N ARG A 204 0.88 4.14 11.04
CA ARG A 204 2.03 3.22 11.15
C ARG A 204 3.36 3.97 11.13
N GLN A 205 3.48 5.05 10.34
CA GLN A 205 4.65 5.92 10.36
C GLN A 205 4.81 6.64 11.70
N ASP A 206 3.71 7.13 12.28
CA ASP A 206 3.71 7.74 13.62
C ASP A 206 4.11 6.72 14.69
N ALA A 207 3.57 5.50 14.62
CA ALA A 207 3.88 4.43 15.57
C ALA A 207 5.35 3.97 15.48
N VAL A 208 5.91 3.84 14.27
CA VAL A 208 7.33 3.46 14.12
C VAL A 208 8.27 4.60 14.51
N LYS A 209 7.88 5.88 14.33
CA LYS A 209 8.65 7.03 14.83
C LYS A 209 8.84 6.94 16.34
N GLN A 210 7.77 6.69 17.08
CA GLN A 210 7.84 6.51 18.53
C GLN A 210 8.67 5.27 18.89
N LEU A 211 8.41 4.13 18.24
CA LEU A 211 9.11 2.89 18.50
C LEU A 211 10.63 3.01 18.32
N ALA A 212 11.06 3.68 17.24
CA ALA A 212 12.46 3.86 16.91
C ALA A 212 13.22 4.66 17.97
N VAL A 213 12.60 5.71 18.54
CA VAL A 213 13.21 6.52 19.61
C VAL A 213 13.40 5.71 20.90
N GLU A 214 12.57 4.69 21.12
CA GLU A 214 12.55 3.91 22.36
C GLU A 214 13.35 2.60 22.31
N CYS A 215 13.88 2.22 21.14
CA CYS A 215 14.52 0.93 20.90
C CYS A 215 15.91 1.09 20.27
N ASP A 216 16.76 0.07 20.45
CA ASP A 216 18.12 0.06 19.88
C ASP A 216 18.12 -0.52 18.46
N LEU A 217 17.08 -1.26 18.10
CA LEU A 217 16.89 -1.90 16.80
C LEU A 217 15.39 -2.02 16.50
N VAL A 218 15.01 -1.82 15.23
CA VAL A 218 13.62 -2.00 14.75
C VAL A 218 13.56 -3.12 13.70
N LEU A 219 12.65 -4.06 13.90
CA LEU A 219 12.25 -5.06 12.90
C LEU A 219 10.93 -4.63 12.27
N VAL A 220 10.90 -4.55 10.95
CA VAL A 220 9.70 -4.29 10.17
C VAL A 220 9.33 -5.57 9.43
N VAL A 221 8.21 -6.18 9.82
CA VAL A 221 7.68 -7.34 9.11
C VAL A 221 6.96 -6.90 7.84
N GLY A 222 7.42 -7.33 6.69
CA GLY A 222 6.86 -6.99 5.38
C GLY A 222 7.80 -7.35 4.22
N SER A 223 7.24 -7.57 3.04
CA SER A 223 8.01 -7.99 1.87
C SER A 223 8.75 -6.82 1.20
N PRO A 224 9.90 -7.07 0.52
CA PRO A 224 10.68 -6.03 -0.14
C PRO A 224 9.92 -5.19 -1.18
N ASN A 225 8.91 -5.75 -1.85
CA ASN A 225 8.07 -5.03 -2.83
C ASN A 225 6.96 -4.18 -2.18
N SER A 226 6.83 -4.17 -0.86
CA SER A 226 5.82 -3.38 -0.13
C SER A 226 6.32 -1.95 0.10
N SER A 227 5.77 -0.97 -0.64
CA SER A 227 6.12 0.46 -0.49
C SER A 227 5.99 0.94 0.96
N ASN A 228 4.83 0.71 1.58
CA ASN A 228 4.56 1.10 2.97
C ASN A 228 5.56 0.47 3.94
N SER A 229 5.91 -0.82 3.79
CA SER A 229 6.85 -1.49 4.71
C SER A 229 8.26 -0.90 4.61
N ASN A 230 8.71 -0.59 3.38
CA ASN A 230 9.98 0.11 3.18
C ASN A 230 9.98 1.49 3.82
N ARG A 231 8.88 2.25 3.72
CA ARG A 231 8.76 3.56 4.39
C ARG A 231 8.95 3.44 5.91
N LEU A 232 8.42 2.40 6.54
CA LEU A 232 8.60 2.19 7.99
C LEU A 232 10.06 1.92 8.36
N ARG A 233 10.76 1.07 7.60
CA ARG A 233 12.18 0.76 7.81
C ARG A 233 13.03 2.02 7.65
N GLU A 234 12.88 2.71 6.52
CA GLU A 234 13.64 3.91 6.21
C GLU A 234 13.41 5.03 7.23
N LEU A 235 12.19 5.14 7.75
CA LEU A 235 11.86 6.13 8.77
C LEU A 235 12.56 5.85 10.11
N ALA A 236 12.64 4.58 10.52
CA ALA A 236 13.44 4.20 11.68
C ALA A 236 14.94 4.48 11.48
N GLU A 237 15.49 4.15 10.30
CA GLU A 237 16.89 4.44 9.94
C GLU A 237 17.19 5.95 9.99
N ARG A 238 16.29 6.79 9.48
CA ARG A 238 16.43 8.26 9.50
C ARG A 238 16.43 8.87 10.90
N ILE A 239 15.74 8.23 11.86
CA ILE A 239 15.74 8.62 13.27
C ILE A 239 17.07 8.25 13.95
N GLY A 240 17.86 7.38 13.33
CA GLY A 240 19.15 6.92 13.84
C GLY A 240 19.12 5.52 14.45
N THR A 241 18.00 4.80 14.31
CA THR A 241 17.85 3.44 14.86
C THR A 241 18.05 2.41 13.75
N PRO A 242 18.99 1.46 13.87
CA PRO A 242 19.14 0.36 12.92
C PRO A 242 17.81 -0.35 12.68
N ALA A 243 17.43 -0.54 11.41
CA ALA A 243 16.18 -1.20 11.07
C ALA A 243 16.34 -2.24 9.96
N TYR A 244 15.61 -3.34 10.09
CA TYR A 244 15.63 -4.46 9.13
C TYR A 244 14.22 -4.75 8.64
N LEU A 245 14.08 -4.86 7.32
CA LEU A 245 12.86 -5.36 6.67
C LEU A 245 13.01 -6.88 6.51
N ILE A 246 12.02 -7.63 7.02
CA ILE A 246 12.01 -9.10 7.02
C ILE A 246 10.66 -9.63 6.57
N ASP A 247 10.64 -10.69 5.77
CA ASP A 247 9.41 -11.40 5.41
C ASP A 247 8.89 -12.20 6.61
N GLY A 248 9.78 -12.77 7.42
CA GLY A 248 9.42 -13.60 8.55
C GLY A 248 10.55 -13.87 9.55
N ALA A 249 10.31 -14.81 10.46
CA ALA A 249 11.26 -15.17 11.51
C ALA A 249 12.54 -15.83 10.98
N GLU A 250 12.45 -16.46 9.82
CA GLU A 250 13.53 -17.12 9.09
C GLU A 250 14.62 -16.15 8.61
N ASP A 251 14.29 -14.87 8.44
CA ASP A 251 15.24 -13.85 7.99
C ASP A 251 16.06 -13.25 9.14
N LEU A 252 15.69 -13.57 10.38
CA LEU A 252 16.38 -13.05 11.56
C LEU A 252 17.82 -13.56 11.62
N LYS A 253 18.75 -12.64 11.80
CA LYS A 253 20.18 -12.95 11.98
C LYS A 253 20.63 -12.62 13.38
N ARG A 254 21.32 -13.56 14.05
CA ARG A 254 21.71 -13.42 15.47
C ARG A 254 22.65 -12.25 15.69
N GLU A 255 23.53 -11.98 14.74
CA GLU A 255 24.51 -10.89 14.81
C GLU A 255 23.87 -9.49 14.91
N TRP A 256 22.62 -9.32 14.47
CA TRP A 256 21.91 -8.04 14.61
C TRP A 256 21.62 -7.65 16.05
N PHE A 257 21.63 -8.62 16.96
CA PHE A 257 21.19 -8.46 18.34
C PHE A 257 22.36 -8.34 19.33
N GLU A 258 23.61 -8.29 18.85
CA GLU A 258 24.78 -8.07 19.69
C GLU A 258 24.72 -6.67 20.34
N GLY A 259 24.69 -6.61 21.67
CA GLY A 259 24.59 -5.36 22.42
C GLY A 259 23.20 -4.69 22.41
N VAL A 260 22.17 -5.34 21.83
CA VAL A 260 20.80 -4.80 21.78
C VAL A 260 20.04 -5.12 23.07
N GLU A 261 19.55 -4.09 23.75
CA GLU A 261 18.73 -4.25 24.96
C GLU A 261 17.24 -4.22 24.63
N LYS A 262 16.80 -3.38 23.70
CA LYS A 262 15.41 -3.14 23.32
C LYS A 262 15.19 -3.34 21.83
N ILE A 263 14.28 -4.25 21.49
CA ILE A 263 13.89 -4.57 20.12
C ILE A 263 12.48 -4.03 19.88
N GLY A 264 12.36 -3.13 18.90
CA GLY A 264 11.08 -2.70 18.38
C GLY A 264 10.62 -3.63 17.27
N ILE A 265 9.35 -4.04 17.27
CA ILE A 265 8.74 -4.78 16.17
C ILE A 265 7.52 -4.00 15.66
N THR A 266 7.47 -3.79 14.36
CA THR A 266 6.29 -3.29 13.65
C THR A 266 6.03 -4.15 12.42
N ALA A 267 4.94 -3.87 11.71
CA ALA A 267 4.56 -4.59 10.52
C ALA A 267 3.91 -3.66 9.50
N GLY A 268 4.25 -3.85 8.24
CA GLY A 268 3.63 -3.14 7.14
C GLY A 268 2.14 -3.48 6.99
N ALA A 269 1.41 -2.64 6.25
CA ALA A 269 -0.03 -2.78 6.06
C ALA A 269 -0.46 -4.11 5.43
N SER A 270 0.44 -4.81 4.74
CA SER A 270 0.20 -6.09 4.06
C SER A 270 0.71 -7.32 4.84
N ALA A 271 1.29 -7.15 6.03
CA ALA A 271 1.86 -8.25 6.80
C ALA A 271 0.85 -8.81 7.83
N PRO A 272 0.51 -10.12 7.77
CA PRO A 272 -0.40 -10.73 8.73
C PRO A 272 0.22 -10.90 10.12
N GLU A 273 -0.61 -10.81 11.17
CA GLU A 273 -0.19 -10.90 12.57
C GLU A 273 0.52 -12.23 12.91
N VAL A 274 0.26 -13.30 12.16
CA VAL A 274 0.96 -14.60 12.35
C VAL A 274 2.47 -14.49 12.13
N LEU A 275 2.92 -13.63 11.20
CA LEU A 275 4.36 -13.40 10.95
C LEU A 275 4.99 -12.64 12.11
N VAL A 276 4.30 -11.61 12.64
CA VAL A 276 4.75 -10.86 13.82
C VAL A 276 4.90 -11.79 15.03
N ARG A 277 3.92 -12.68 15.25
CA ARG A 277 3.99 -13.69 16.31
C ARG A 277 5.16 -14.64 16.12
N GLY A 278 5.40 -15.12 14.90
CA GLY A 278 6.56 -15.97 14.59
C GLY A 278 7.89 -15.28 14.93
N VAL A 279 8.04 -13.99 14.60
CA VAL A 279 9.23 -13.20 14.96
C VAL A 279 9.38 -13.09 16.48
N ILE A 280 8.29 -12.80 17.21
CA ILE A 280 8.31 -12.72 18.68
C ILE A 280 8.71 -14.06 19.30
N GLU A 281 8.16 -15.17 18.81
CA GLU A 281 8.47 -16.52 19.28
C GLU A 281 9.95 -16.87 19.05
N GLN A 282 10.48 -16.54 17.87
CA GLN A 282 11.88 -16.77 17.55
C GLN A 282 12.83 -15.95 18.45
N LEU A 283 12.49 -14.68 18.72
CA LEU A 283 13.26 -13.83 19.64
C LEU A 283 13.18 -14.33 21.08
N ARG A 284 12.01 -14.81 21.53
CA ARG A 284 11.86 -15.44 22.85
C ARG A 284 12.70 -16.70 22.99
N ALA A 285 12.76 -17.52 21.94
CA ALA A 285 13.66 -18.67 21.89
C ALA A 285 15.15 -18.27 21.95
N TRP A 286 15.50 -17.02 21.63
CA TRP A 286 16.83 -16.45 21.80
C TRP A 286 17.02 -15.69 23.12
N GLY A 287 16.05 -15.76 24.03
CA GLY A 287 16.14 -15.16 25.37
C GLY A 287 15.57 -13.74 25.47
N ALA A 288 14.85 -13.25 24.45
CA ALA A 288 14.10 -12.01 24.58
C ALA A 288 12.87 -12.19 25.50
N THR A 289 12.51 -11.12 26.21
CA THR A 289 11.37 -11.11 27.13
C THR A 289 10.39 -9.98 26.78
N GLY A 290 9.22 -9.99 27.41
CA GLY A 290 8.17 -9.00 27.15
C GLY A 290 7.42 -9.24 25.83
N ALA A 291 6.95 -8.13 25.26
CA ALA A 291 6.15 -7.91 24.04
C ALA A 291 5.07 -6.88 24.39
N GLU A 292 5.50 -5.74 24.90
CA GLU A 292 4.58 -4.67 25.33
C GLU A 292 4.14 -3.87 24.10
N GLU A 293 2.83 -3.73 23.92
CA GLU A 293 2.28 -2.84 22.91
C GLU A 293 2.36 -1.40 23.39
N LEU A 294 2.94 -0.54 22.57
CA LEU A 294 2.90 0.90 22.81
C LEU A 294 1.46 1.40 22.70
N GLU A 295 1.15 2.48 23.43
CA GLU A 295 -0.10 3.20 23.20
C GLU A 295 -0.15 3.70 21.76
N GLY A 296 -1.28 3.48 21.10
CA GLY A 296 -1.45 3.73 19.68
C GLY A 296 -2.77 4.41 19.38
N ARG A 297 -2.86 5.00 18.19
CA ARG A 297 -4.12 5.59 17.69
C ARG A 297 -5.10 4.47 17.31
N PRO A 298 -6.31 4.42 17.87
CA PRO A 298 -7.30 3.40 17.51
C PRO A 298 -7.72 3.50 16.02
N GLU A 299 -7.75 2.36 15.34
CA GLU A 299 -8.22 2.24 13.95
C GLU A 299 -9.57 1.49 13.92
N ASN A 300 -10.67 2.19 13.68
CA ASN A 300 -12.03 1.62 13.68
C ASN A 300 -12.67 1.55 12.28
N ILE A 301 -11.88 1.78 11.23
CA ILE A 301 -12.35 1.81 9.85
C ILE A 301 -12.48 0.37 9.33
N THR A 302 -13.58 0.07 8.66
CA THR A 302 -13.78 -1.18 7.92
C THR A 302 -14.36 -0.88 6.54
N PHE A 303 -14.07 -1.73 5.56
CA PHE A 303 -14.63 -1.60 4.21
C PHE A 303 -15.46 -2.82 3.86
N SER A 304 -16.67 -2.58 3.35
CA SER A 304 -17.59 -3.65 3.01
C SER A 304 -17.16 -4.40 1.74
N MET A 305 -17.40 -5.71 1.71
CA MET A 305 -17.22 -6.55 0.52
C MET A 305 -18.21 -6.20 -0.61
N PRO A 306 -17.93 -6.59 -1.87
CA PRO A 306 -18.92 -6.61 -2.95
C PRO A 306 -20.17 -7.40 -2.55
N LYS A 307 -21.37 -6.95 -2.95
CA LYS A 307 -22.65 -7.53 -2.47
C LYS A 307 -22.77 -9.01 -2.79
N GLU A 308 -22.29 -9.40 -3.97
CA GLU A 308 -22.26 -10.75 -4.53
C GLU A 308 -21.43 -11.71 -3.66
N LEU A 309 -20.46 -11.22 -2.92
CA LEU A 309 -19.59 -12.00 -2.03
C LEU A 309 -20.06 -11.99 -0.56
N ARG A 310 -21.04 -11.16 -0.19
CA ARG A 310 -21.54 -11.06 1.20
C ARG A 310 -22.40 -12.25 1.64
N VAL A 311 -22.89 -13.05 0.71
CA VAL A 311 -23.78 -14.18 1.03
C VAL A 311 -22.96 -15.25 1.73
N LYS A 312 -23.31 -15.63 2.96
CA LYS A 312 -22.68 -16.77 3.67
C LYS A 312 -22.99 -18.06 2.89
N ALA A 313 -22.01 -18.96 2.81
CA ALA A 313 -22.30 -20.33 2.37
C ALA A 313 -23.33 -20.88 3.36
N LEU A 314 -24.43 -21.41 2.83
CA LEU A 314 -25.44 -22.11 3.62
C LEU A 314 -24.85 -23.40 4.21
#